data_AF-A0A3D1RU43-F1
#
_entry.id   AF-A0A3D1RU43-F1
#
_cell.length_a   1.000
_cell.length_b   1.000
_cell.length_c   1.000
_cell.angle_alpha   90.00
_cell.angle_beta   90.00
_cell.angle_gamma   90.00
#
_symmetry.space_group_name_H-M   'P 1'
#
loop_
_entity.id
_entity.type
_entity.pdbx_description
1 polymer ?
#
loop_
_entity_poly.entity_id
_entity_poly.type
_entity_poly.pdbx_seq_one_letter_code
_entity_poly.pdbx_strand_id
1 'polypeptide(L)'
;MAGQREGSLEAPTRHPIDWRDSEFYDEGKLYSELGRVFDHCHGCRRCVSLCDSFPTLFDLVDGSETMEVDGVEHGDYWKVVDQCYLCDLCYMTKCPYVPPHEWNIDFPHLMLRAKAVRFRKQGAPLRDRLLTSTDAVGRMVGLPGISVVVNA
;
A
#
# COMPACT_ATOMS: atom_id res chain seq x y z
N MET A 1 22.74 24.79 12.04
CA MET A 1 21.47 24.02 12.17
C MET A 1 20.72 24.19 10.86
N ALA A 2 20.82 23.22 9.95
CA ALA A 2 19.94 23.21 8.78
C ALA A 2 18.52 22.97 9.32
N GLY A 3 17.63 23.94 9.19
CA GLY A 3 16.26 23.81 9.69
C GLY A 3 15.58 22.58 9.08
N GLN A 4 14.76 21.87 9.86
CA GLN A 4 13.88 20.82 9.38
C GLN A 4 13.12 21.35 8.16
N ARG A 5 13.53 20.92 6.96
CA ARG A 5 12.83 21.20 5.72
C ARG A 5 11.70 20.19 5.60
N GLU A 6 10.57 20.66 5.11
CA GLU A 6 9.42 19.80 4.82
C GLU A 6 9.79 18.76 3.76
N GLY A 7 9.48 17.49 4.01
CA GLY A 7 9.60 16.43 3.00
C GLY A 7 8.73 16.72 1.77
N SER A 8 8.99 16.03 0.66
CA SER A 8 8.38 16.25 -0.67
C SER A 8 8.72 17.55 -1.41
N LEU A 9 9.49 18.47 -0.82
CA LEU A 9 10.01 19.67 -1.51
C LEU A 9 11.26 19.39 -2.34
N GLU A 10 12.01 18.36 -1.97
CA GLU A 10 13.18 17.86 -2.68
C GLU A 10 12.95 16.39 -3.06
N ALA A 11 13.78 15.83 -3.94
CA ALA A 11 13.69 14.42 -4.28
C ALA A 11 13.91 13.56 -3.01
N PRO A 12 12.94 12.70 -2.63
CA PRO A 12 13.06 11.93 -1.41
C PRO A 12 14.10 10.81 -1.57
N THR A 13 14.74 10.43 -0.46
CA THR A 13 15.73 9.34 -0.47
C THR A 13 15.03 7.99 -0.32
N ARG A 14 14.96 7.18 -1.38
CA ARG A 14 14.33 5.86 -1.28
C ARG A 14 15.32 4.79 -0.81
N HIS A 15 15.00 4.16 0.32
CA HIS A 15 15.78 3.04 0.85
C HIS A 15 15.39 1.70 0.19
N PRO A 16 16.35 0.80 -0.08
CA PRO A 16 16.05 -0.54 -0.60
C PRO A 16 15.14 -1.33 0.36
N ILE A 17 14.21 -2.10 -0.21
CA ILE A 17 13.34 -2.99 0.56
C ILE A 17 14.10 -4.28 0.89
N ASP A 18 14.22 -4.60 2.18
CA ASP A 18 14.86 -5.82 2.64
C ASP A 18 13.91 -7.02 2.68
N TRP A 19 13.37 -7.39 1.52
CA TRP A 19 12.40 -8.48 1.38
C TRP A 19 13.00 -9.87 1.64
N ARG A 20 14.32 -9.99 1.82
CA ARG A 20 14.96 -11.28 2.12
C ARG A 20 15.04 -11.53 3.62
N ASP A 21 14.96 -10.48 4.43
CA ASP A 21 14.90 -10.61 5.88
C ASP A 21 13.61 -11.33 6.29
N SER A 22 13.72 -12.23 7.26
CA SER A 22 12.57 -12.89 7.89
C SER A 22 11.58 -11.91 8.53
N GLU A 23 12.08 -10.81 9.10
CA GLU A 23 11.30 -9.77 9.77
C GLU A 23 10.41 -9.00 8.80
N PHE A 24 10.79 -8.95 7.52
CA PHE A 24 9.95 -8.33 6.48
C PHE A 24 8.56 -8.94 6.43
N TYR A 25 8.46 -10.24 6.71
CA TYR A 25 7.20 -11.00 6.65
C TYR A 25 6.52 -11.19 8.02
N ASP A 26 7.08 -10.64 9.09
CA ASP A 26 6.48 -10.70 10.42
C ASP A 26 5.24 -9.79 10.49
N GLU A 27 4.08 -10.37 10.82
CA GLU A 27 2.82 -9.63 10.89
C GLU A 27 2.75 -8.67 12.06
N GLY A 28 3.33 -9.00 13.22
CA GLY A 28 3.34 -8.10 14.37
C GLY A 28 4.11 -6.82 14.05
N LYS A 29 5.29 -6.96 13.44
CA LYS A 29 6.10 -5.84 12.95
C LYS A 29 5.44 -5.08 11.81
N LEU A 30 4.65 -5.75 10.97
CA LEU A 30 3.86 -5.08 9.94
C LEU A 30 2.75 -4.22 10.57
N TYR A 31 1.94 -4.78 11.47
CA TYR A 31 0.84 -4.04 12.10
C TYR A 31 1.35 -2.86 12.95
N SER A 32 2.45 -3.04 13.66
CA SER A 32 3.10 -1.95 14.41
C SER A 32 3.51 -0.80 13.48
N GLU A 33 4.06 -1.10 12.31
CA GLU A 33 4.49 -0.07 11.36
C GLU A 33 3.31 0.55 10.59
N LEU A 34 2.27 -0.23 10.28
CA LEU A 34 1.00 0.28 9.76
C LEU A 34 0.38 1.28 10.73
N GLY A 35 0.25 0.92 12.00
CA GLY A 35 -0.28 1.83 13.03
C GLY A 35 0.51 3.12 13.13
N ARG A 36 1.85 3.04 13.21
CA ARG A 36 2.73 4.23 13.26
C ARG A 36 2.55 5.15 12.05
N VAL A 37 2.53 4.60 10.83
CA VAL A 37 2.38 5.42 9.62
C VAL A 37 0.95 5.96 9.50
N PHE A 38 -0.05 5.18 9.88
CA PHE A 38 -1.45 5.60 9.85
C PHE A 38 -1.73 6.73 10.84
N ASP A 39 -1.11 6.70 12.02
CA ASP A 39 -1.16 7.77 13.01
C ASP A 39 -0.65 9.10 12.43
N HIS A 40 0.53 9.08 11.79
CA HIS A 40 1.06 10.26 11.10
C HIS A 40 0.21 10.70 9.89
N CYS A 41 -0.41 9.75 9.17
CA CYS A 41 -1.31 10.06 8.05
C CYS A 41 -2.60 10.73 8.54
N HIS A 42 -3.20 10.21 9.61
CA HIS A 42 -4.38 10.76 10.27
C HIS A 42 -4.10 12.16 10.82
N GLY A 43 -2.94 12.38 11.42
CA GLY A 43 -2.56 13.70 11.95
C GLY A 43 -2.39 14.79 10.88
N CYS A 44 -1.88 14.46 9.68
CA CYS A 44 -1.63 15.47 8.64
C CYS A 44 -2.71 15.57 7.55
N ARG A 45 -3.44 14.49 7.25
CA ARG A 45 -4.50 14.35 6.22
C ARG A 45 -4.20 14.89 4.80
N ARG A 46 -2.95 15.24 4.49
CA ARG A 46 -2.54 15.91 3.23
C ARG A 46 -2.76 15.09 1.96
N CYS A 47 -2.84 13.77 2.07
CA CYS A 47 -2.92 12.87 0.92
C CYS A 47 -4.37 12.50 0.52
N VAL A 48 -5.38 13.08 1.20
CA VAL A 48 -6.82 12.73 1.03
C VAL A 48 -7.30 12.71 -0.42
N SER A 49 -6.76 13.57 -1.28
CA SER A 49 -7.19 13.72 -2.67
C SER A 49 -6.42 12.87 -3.68
N LEU A 50 -5.48 12.02 -3.24
CA LEU A 50 -4.61 11.26 -4.15
C LEU A 50 -5.10 9.85 -4.49
N CYS A 51 -5.61 9.11 -3.49
CA CYS A 51 -6.17 7.77 -3.68
C CYS A 51 -7.10 7.42 -2.51
N ASP A 52 -7.93 6.39 -2.69
CA ASP A 52 -8.95 5.98 -1.73
C ASP A 52 -8.39 5.39 -0.42
N SER A 53 -7.08 5.09 -0.34
CA SER A 53 -6.45 4.63 0.91
C SER A 53 -6.63 5.64 2.04
N PHE A 54 -6.48 6.93 1.74
CA PHE A 54 -6.49 7.96 2.78
C PHE A 54 -7.91 8.27 3.26
N PRO A 55 -8.92 8.52 2.40
CA PRO A 55 -10.31 8.59 2.83
C PRO A 55 -10.74 7.34 3.62
N THR A 56 -10.41 6.13 3.14
CA THR A 56 -10.73 4.89 3.86
C THR A 56 -10.12 4.86 5.25
N LEU A 57 -8.85 5.25 5.40
CA LEU A 57 -8.20 5.34 6.70
C LEU A 57 -8.91 6.34 7.61
N PHE A 58 -9.22 7.52 7.09
CA PHE A 58 -9.84 8.58 7.89
C PHE A 58 -11.26 8.21 8.31
N ASP A 59 -12.04 7.59 7.44
CA ASP A 59 -13.38 7.09 7.78
C ASP A 59 -13.34 6.01 8.87
N LEU A 60 -12.34 5.11 8.83
CA LEU A 60 -12.13 4.11 9.88
C LEU A 60 -11.79 4.75 11.22
N VAL A 61 -10.90 5.75 11.22
CA VAL A 61 -10.51 6.45 12.45
C VAL A 61 -11.66 7.30 12.99
N ASP A 62 -12.30 8.11 12.14
CA ASP A 62 -13.40 9.00 12.53
C ASP A 62 -14.64 8.19 12.99
N GLY A 63 -14.78 6.94 12.55
CA GLY A 63 -15.81 6.00 12.99
C GLY A 63 -15.45 5.14 14.22
N SER A 64 -14.23 5.27 14.75
CA SER A 64 -13.76 4.50 15.92
C SER A 64 -14.19 5.13 17.26
N GLU A 65 -14.12 4.36 18.35
CA GLU A 65 -14.51 4.85 19.69
C GLU A 65 -13.60 5.97 20.21
N THR A 66 -12.30 5.90 19.92
CA THR A 66 -11.31 6.89 20.37
C THR A 66 -11.15 8.05 19.41
N MET A 67 -11.65 7.92 18.18
CA MET A 67 -11.36 8.80 17.04
C MET A 67 -9.85 8.90 16.73
N GLU A 68 -9.08 7.92 17.14
CA GLU A 68 -7.64 7.81 16.94
C GLU A 68 -7.32 6.43 16.33
N VAL A 69 -6.09 6.25 15.82
CA VAL A 69 -5.69 5.01 15.14
C VAL A 69 -5.71 3.78 16.08
N ASP A 70 -5.59 3.99 17.39
CA ASP A 70 -5.68 2.93 18.41
C ASP A 70 -7.09 2.34 18.56
N GLY A 71 -8.13 3.07 18.14
CA GLY A 71 -9.52 2.61 18.13
C GLY A 71 -9.88 1.80 16.88
N VAL A 72 -8.99 1.70 15.90
CA VAL A 72 -9.22 0.97 14.65
C VAL A 72 -8.74 -0.47 14.79
N GLU A 73 -9.62 -1.44 14.48
CA GLU A 73 -9.24 -2.85 14.48
C GLU A 73 -8.12 -3.11 13.45
N HIS A 74 -7.07 -3.84 13.87
CA HIS A 74 -5.96 -4.18 12.97
C HIS A 74 -6.43 -4.91 11.69
N GLY A 75 -7.50 -5.71 11.77
CA GLY A 75 -8.10 -6.38 10.60
C GLY A 75 -8.60 -5.39 9.54
N ASP A 76 -9.03 -4.20 9.96
CA ASP A 76 -9.55 -3.17 9.06
C ASP A 76 -8.45 -2.39 8.34
N TYR A 77 -7.20 -2.48 8.77
CA TYR A 77 -6.07 -1.89 8.04
C TYR A 77 -5.96 -2.43 6.61
N TRP A 78 -6.44 -3.65 6.37
CA TRP A 78 -6.48 -4.22 5.02
C TRP A 78 -7.36 -3.44 4.04
N LYS A 79 -8.44 -2.80 4.54
CA LYS A 79 -9.29 -1.92 3.72
C LYS A 79 -8.49 -0.75 3.15
N VAL A 80 -7.57 -0.19 3.94
CA VAL A 80 -6.64 0.88 3.53
C VAL A 80 -5.60 0.35 2.54
N VAL A 81 -5.00 -0.80 2.84
CA VAL A 81 -3.98 -1.46 2.02
C VAL A 81 -4.52 -1.77 0.62
N ASP A 82 -5.78 -2.18 0.51
CA ASP A 82 -6.40 -2.56 -0.75
C ASP A 82 -6.56 -1.39 -1.72
N GLN A 83 -6.76 -0.18 -1.20
CA GLN A 83 -6.90 1.03 -2.01
C GLN A 83 -5.56 1.63 -2.48
N CYS A 84 -4.42 1.05 -2.07
CA CYS A 84 -3.12 1.53 -2.52
C CYS A 84 -2.70 0.82 -3.82
N TYR A 85 -2.48 1.62 -4.86
CA TYR A 85 -2.07 1.16 -6.20
C TYR A 85 -0.56 1.28 -6.46
N LEU A 86 0.25 1.59 -5.44
CA LEU A 86 1.72 1.64 -5.54
C LEU A 86 2.25 2.63 -6.61
N CYS A 87 1.58 3.77 -6.80
CA CYS A 87 1.95 4.77 -7.81
C CYS A 87 2.97 5.81 -7.35
N ASP A 88 3.40 5.76 -6.08
CA ASP A 88 4.34 6.69 -5.43
C ASP A 88 3.93 8.17 -5.36
N LEU A 89 2.74 8.56 -5.80
CA LEU A 89 2.35 9.97 -5.86
C LEU A 89 2.32 10.64 -4.47
N CYS A 90 1.82 9.95 -3.45
CA CYS A 90 1.79 10.47 -2.07
C CYS A 90 3.19 10.68 -1.49
N TYR A 91 4.10 9.74 -1.74
CA TYR A 91 5.48 9.79 -1.33
C TYR A 91 6.25 10.92 -2.04
N MET A 92 6.08 11.06 -3.35
CA MET A 92 6.85 12.01 -4.14
C MET A 92 6.36 13.46 -4.00
N THR A 93 5.07 13.70 -3.73
CA THR A 93 4.48 15.03 -3.96
C THR A 93 3.70 15.64 -2.79
N LYS A 94 3.37 14.87 -1.75
CA LYS A 94 2.50 15.35 -0.66
C LYS A 94 3.03 15.11 0.74
N CYS A 95 3.70 13.99 0.97
CA CYS A 95 4.08 13.57 2.31
C CYS A 95 5.26 14.44 2.82
N PRO A 96 5.06 15.21 3.90
CA PRO A 96 6.13 16.06 4.46
C PRO A 96 7.13 15.25 5.31
N TYR A 97 6.90 13.95 5.48
CA TYR A 97 7.63 13.10 6.42
C TYR A 97 8.44 11.98 5.73
N VAL A 98 8.67 12.13 4.43
CA VAL A 98 9.54 11.24 3.66
C VAL A 98 11.01 11.44 4.03
N PRO A 99 11.86 10.39 3.93
CA PRO A 99 13.30 10.50 4.14
C PRO A 99 13.92 11.66 3.31
N PRO A 100 14.80 12.47 3.93
CA PRO A 100 15.54 12.21 5.17
C PRO A 100 14.83 12.63 6.48
N HIS A 101 13.52 12.95 6.44
CA HIS A 101 12.77 13.23 7.67
C HIS A 101 12.87 12.07 8.66
N GLU A 102 12.94 12.39 9.96
CA GLU A 102 13.19 11.41 11.03
C GLU A 102 12.13 10.29 11.12
N TRP A 103 10.89 10.58 10.73
CA TRP A 103 9.80 9.59 10.70
C TRP A 103 9.87 8.63 9.51
N ASN A 104 10.72 8.91 8.52
CA ASN A 104 11.08 8.03 7.41
C ASN A 104 9.87 7.32 6.76
N ILE A 105 8.83 8.08 6.41
CA ILE A 105 7.59 7.49 5.88
C ILE A 105 7.73 7.19 4.39
N ASP A 106 7.67 5.90 4.03
CA ASP A 106 7.48 5.43 2.66
C ASP A 106 6.20 4.58 2.60
N PHE A 107 5.06 5.27 2.49
CA PHE A 107 3.74 4.65 2.46
C PHE A 107 3.62 3.58 1.36
N PRO A 108 4.01 3.83 0.09
CA PRO A 108 4.00 2.81 -0.95
C PRO A 108 4.81 1.56 -0.60
N HIS A 109 6.02 1.69 -0.05
CA HIS A 109 6.81 0.54 0.38
C HIS A 109 6.15 -0.25 1.51
N LEU A 110 5.51 0.43 2.46
CA LEU A 110 4.75 -0.24 3.52
C LEU A 110 3.54 -0.99 2.98
N MET A 111 2.80 -0.40 2.02
CA MET A 111 1.68 -1.07 1.36
C MET A 111 2.15 -2.27 0.53
N LEU A 112 3.30 -2.17 -0.13
CA LEU A 112 3.93 -3.29 -0.83
C LEU A 112 4.29 -4.42 0.15
N ARG A 113 4.88 -4.10 1.31
CA ARG A 113 5.16 -5.08 2.36
C ARG A 113 3.88 -5.77 2.83
N ALA A 114 2.82 -5.02 3.11
CA ALA A 114 1.53 -5.57 3.52
C ALA A 114 0.97 -6.56 2.48
N LYS A 115 0.95 -6.15 1.20
CA LYS A 115 0.48 -7.02 0.10
C LYS A 115 1.37 -8.26 -0.07
N ALA A 116 2.68 -8.14 0.12
CA ALA A 116 3.62 -9.28 0.05
C ALA A 116 3.40 -10.27 1.20
N VAL A 117 3.16 -9.80 2.43
CA VAL A 117 2.80 -10.63 3.58
C VAL A 117 1.51 -11.40 3.32
N ARG A 118 0.45 -10.70 2.86
CA ARG A 118 -0.82 -11.34 2.53
C ARG A 118 -0.66 -12.38 1.42
N PHE A 119 0.09 -12.07 0.37
CA PHE A 119 0.36 -13.00 -0.72
C PHE A 119 1.12 -14.24 -0.24
N ARG A 120 2.10 -14.10 0.66
CA ARG A 120 2.83 -15.26 1.20
C ARG A 120 1.91 -16.21 1.99
N LYS A 121 0.90 -15.67 2.68
CA LYS A 121 -0.03 -16.47 3.48
C LYS A 121 -1.19 -17.08 2.68
N GLN A 122 -1.77 -16.30 1.77
CA GLN A 122 -3.02 -16.64 1.09
C GLN A 122 -2.82 -17.00 -0.39
N GLY A 123 -1.69 -16.59 -0.97
CA GLY A 123 -1.45 -16.61 -2.41
C GLY A 123 -2.35 -15.64 -3.17
N ALA A 124 -2.26 -15.68 -4.51
CA ALA A 124 -3.20 -14.96 -5.36
C ALA A 124 -4.56 -15.71 -5.44
N PRO A 125 -5.69 -14.99 -5.55
CA PRO A 125 -6.97 -15.56 -5.95
C PRO A 125 -6.89 -16.32 -7.29
N LEU A 126 -7.75 -17.31 -7.50
CA LEU A 126 -7.77 -18.09 -8.74
C LEU A 126 -7.98 -17.21 -9.98
N ARG A 127 -8.89 -16.23 -9.89
CA ARG A 127 -9.14 -15.23 -10.93
C ARG A 127 -7.84 -14.53 -11.33
N ASP A 128 -7.10 -14.04 -10.36
CA ASP A 128 -5.88 -13.27 -10.61
C ASP A 128 -4.80 -14.16 -11.22
N ARG A 129 -4.64 -15.40 -10.74
CA ARG A 129 -3.72 -16.38 -11.35
C ARG A 129 -4.07 -16.68 -12.81
N LEU A 130 -5.36 -16.81 -13.12
CA LEU A 130 -5.82 -17.06 -14.48
C LEU A 130 -5.56 -15.84 -15.37
N LEU A 131 -6.00 -14.66 -14.96
CA LEU A 131 -5.89 -13.42 -15.76
C LEU A 131 -4.43 -13.00 -15.99
N THR A 132 -3.55 -13.25 -15.03
CA THR A 132 -2.11 -12.95 -15.15
C THR A 132 -1.32 -14.01 -15.91
N SER A 133 -1.89 -15.18 -16.17
CA SER A 133 -1.25 -16.23 -16.97
C SER A 133 -1.48 -15.99 -18.47
N THR A 134 -0.72 -15.05 -19.03
CA THR A 134 -0.80 -14.68 -20.46
C THR A 134 -0.64 -15.87 -21.39
N ASP A 135 0.21 -16.83 -21.03
CA ASP A 135 0.42 -18.05 -21.83
C ASP A 135 -0.82 -18.96 -21.83
N ALA A 136 -1.42 -19.19 -20.67
CA ALA A 136 -2.60 -20.04 -20.55
C ALA A 136 -3.82 -19.39 -21.22
N VAL A 137 -4.00 -18.08 -20.98
CA VAL A 137 -5.07 -17.29 -21.62
C VAL A 137 -4.86 -17.24 -23.13
N GLY A 138 -3.64 -16.96 -23.60
CA GLY A 138 -3.30 -16.91 -25.02
C GLY A 138 -3.53 -18.24 -25.73
N ARG A 139 -3.13 -19.36 -25.12
CA ARG A 139 -3.41 -20.70 -25.65
C ARG A 139 -4.91 -20.98 -25.74
N MET A 140 -5.69 -20.58 -24.74
CA MET A 140 -7.14 -20.77 -24.72
C MET A 140 -7.83 -19.94 -25.81
N VAL A 141 -7.52 -18.64 -25.87
CA VAL A 141 -8.11 -17.70 -26.83
C VAL A 141 -7.69 -18.03 -28.27
N GLY A 142 -6.50 -18.60 -28.46
CA GLY A 142 -6.00 -19.02 -29.77
C GLY A 142 -6.66 -20.29 -30.34
N LEU A 143 -7.52 -21.00 -29.60
CA LEU A 143 -8.17 -22.22 -30.08
C LEU A 143 -9.14 -21.93 -31.25
N PRO A 144 -9.16 -22.77 -32.30
CA PRO A 144 -10.13 -22.63 -33.40
C PRO A 144 -11.57 -22.57 -32.88
N GLY A 145 -12.34 -21.57 -33.33
CA GLY A 145 -13.70 -21.31 -32.87
C GLY A 145 -13.77 -20.28 -31.73
N ILE A 146 -12.96 -20.43 -30.67
CA ILE A 146 -12.85 -19.41 -29.61
C ILE A 146 -12.23 -18.14 -30.16
N SER A 147 -11.18 -18.28 -30.96
CA SER A 147 -10.51 -17.14 -31.61
C SER A 147 -11.44 -16.33 -32.51
N VAL A 148 -12.47 -16.95 -33.11
CA VAL A 148 -13.46 -16.26 -33.94
C VAL A 148 -14.39 -15.41 -33.06
N VAL A 149 -14.81 -15.94 -31.91
CA VAL A 149 -15.72 -15.24 -30.98
C VAL A 149 -15.02 -14.07 -30.28
N VAL A 150 -13.75 -14.22 -29.90
CA VAL A 150 -13.00 -13.16 -29.19
C VAL A 150 -12.57 -12.02 -30.13
N ASN A 151 -12.38 -12.31 -31.42
CA ASN A 151 -12.02 -11.30 -32.43
C ASN A 151 -13.21 -10.74 -33.22
N ALA A 152 -14.44 -11.15 -32.89
CA ALA A 152 -15.68 -10.60 -33.45
C ALA A 152 -16.14 -9.39 -32.63
#